data_AF-A0A352HNJ3-F1
#
_entry.id   AF-A0A352HNJ3-F1
#
_cell.length_a   1.000
_cell.length_b   1.000
_cell.length_c   1.000
_cell.angle_alpha   90.00
_cell.angle_beta   90.00
_cell.angle_gamma   90.00
#
_symmetry.space_group_name_H-M   'P 1'
#
loop_
_entity.id
_entity.type
_entity.pdbx_description
1 polymer ?
#
loop_
_entity_poly.entity_id
_entity_poly.type
_entity_poly.pdbx_seq_one_letter_code
_entity_poly.pdbx_strand_id
1 'polypeptide(L)'
;MAVVIVTISCLMWVAALALTMSRRQMLAPVVSYLALLVISFAEDAARYQLLPVNGVILTGWLAMTLVVTAVTVLQPQVLQAQRRGTAYITAGAVTGMALGLSAFSFGIAEHLLYSIMVLLTVIGAFAGMLFFSRTPKGEDVALHTGRFFRYMLAKGFPTVITVAMAGVAALLALAVSREIQ
;
A
#
# COMPACT_ATOMS: atom_id res chain seq x y z
N MET A 1 -20.74 12.75 10.86
CA MET A 1 -19.76 13.18 9.82
C MET A 1 -18.60 12.19 9.72
N ALA A 2 -17.97 11.80 10.84
CA ALA A 2 -16.89 10.80 10.90
C ALA A 2 -17.15 9.52 10.07
N VAL A 3 -18.30 8.86 10.26
CA VAL A 3 -18.64 7.61 9.56
C VAL A 3 -18.62 7.76 8.04
N VAL A 4 -19.11 8.90 7.52
CA VAL A 4 -19.11 9.19 6.08
C VAL A 4 -17.68 9.33 5.55
N ILE A 5 -16.84 10.09 6.26
CA ILE A 5 -15.42 10.29 5.90
C ILE A 5 -14.67 8.97 5.89
N VAL A 6 -14.81 8.15 6.95
CA VAL A 6 -14.19 6.83 7.04
C VAL A 6 -14.65 5.92 5.89
N THR A 7 -15.94 5.92 5.58
CA THR A 7 -16.49 5.12 4.48
C THR A 7 -15.91 5.55 3.14
N ILE A 8 -15.82 6.86 2.88
CA ILE A 8 -15.22 7.41 1.65
C ILE A 8 -13.74 7.00 1.57
N SER A 9 -12.96 7.14 2.64
CA SER A 9 -11.56 6.72 2.67
C SER A 9 -11.40 5.22 2.39
N CYS A 10 -12.22 4.37 3.00
CA CYS A 10 -12.20 2.93 2.72
C CYS A 10 -12.50 2.62 1.24
N LEU A 11 -13.53 3.26 0.66
CA LEU A 11 -13.85 3.11 -0.76
C LEU A 11 -12.72 3.58 -1.67
N MET A 12 -12.02 4.66 -1.29
CA MET A 12 -10.85 5.14 -2.01
C MET A 12 -9.68 4.15 -1.95
N TRP A 13 -9.42 3.49 -0.81
CA TRP A 13 -8.42 2.41 -0.77
C TRP A 13 -8.81 1.20 -1.61
N VAL A 14 -10.08 0.79 -1.60
CA VAL A 14 -10.56 -0.28 -2.49
C VAL A 14 -10.35 0.11 -3.96
N ALA A 15 -10.68 1.35 -4.33
CA ALA A 15 -10.41 1.87 -5.66
C ALA A 15 -8.91 1.92 -5.98
N ALA A 16 -8.06 2.31 -5.02
CA ALA A 16 -6.61 2.33 -5.19
C ALA A 16 -6.04 0.94 -5.46
N LEU A 17 -6.51 -0.09 -4.73
CA LEU A 17 -6.15 -1.49 -4.97
C LEU A 17 -6.65 -1.99 -6.33
N ALA A 18 -7.84 -1.60 -6.78
CA ALA A 18 -8.30 -1.92 -8.12
C ALA A 18 -7.45 -1.23 -9.21
N LEU A 19 -6.94 -0.02 -8.93
CA LEU A 19 -6.08 0.73 -9.82
C LEU A 19 -4.68 0.10 -9.95
N THR A 20 -4.13 -0.55 -8.93
CA THR A 20 -2.84 -1.27 -9.05
C THR A 20 -2.91 -2.40 -10.07
N MET A 21 -4.10 -3.00 -10.24
CA MET A 21 -4.36 -4.06 -11.22
C MET A 21 -4.74 -3.52 -12.61
N SER A 22 -4.90 -2.20 -12.75
CA SER A 22 -5.39 -1.55 -13.97
C SER A 22 -4.27 -0.94 -14.82
N ARG A 23 -4.60 -0.46 -16.04
CA ARG A 23 -3.66 0.26 -16.93
C ARG A 23 -3.21 1.60 -16.33
N ARG A 24 -3.95 2.11 -15.35
CA ARG A 24 -3.73 3.40 -14.68
C ARG A 24 -3.06 3.21 -13.32
N GLN A 25 -2.11 2.28 -13.23
CA GLN A 25 -1.37 1.99 -12.00
C GLN A 25 -0.70 3.23 -11.40
N MET A 26 -0.32 4.20 -12.22
CA MET A 26 0.20 5.50 -11.79
C MET A 26 -0.75 6.26 -10.85
N LEU A 27 -2.06 6.04 -10.95
CA LEU A 27 -3.06 6.71 -10.11
C LEU A 27 -3.24 6.01 -8.76
N ALA A 28 -2.80 4.76 -8.60
CA ALA A 28 -3.06 3.99 -7.39
C ALA A 28 -2.40 4.62 -6.14
N PRO A 29 -1.11 5.02 -6.16
CA PRO A 29 -0.50 5.68 -5.01
C PRO A 29 -1.18 7.02 -4.69
N VAL A 30 -1.59 7.77 -5.72
CA VAL A 30 -2.26 9.08 -5.55
C VAL A 30 -3.61 8.90 -4.88
N VAL A 31 -4.44 7.96 -5.33
CA VAL A 31 -5.76 7.70 -4.72
C VAL A 31 -5.61 7.18 -3.29
N SER A 32 -4.61 6.34 -3.02
CA SER A 32 -4.32 5.85 -1.67
C SER A 32 -3.87 6.97 -0.73
N TYR A 33 -3.05 7.90 -1.21
CA TYR A 33 -2.68 9.09 -0.47
C TYR A 33 -3.87 9.99 -0.17
N LEU A 34 -4.74 10.22 -1.17
CA LEU A 34 -5.97 10.99 -0.95
C LEU A 34 -6.89 10.31 0.06
N ALA A 35 -6.97 8.98 0.09
CA ALA A 35 -7.72 8.26 1.13
C ALA A 35 -7.17 8.54 2.54
N LEU A 36 -5.83 8.55 2.68
CA LEU A 36 -5.12 8.88 3.92
C LEU A 36 -5.29 10.36 4.32
N LEU A 37 -5.37 11.26 3.35
CA LEU A 37 -5.63 12.68 3.59
C LEU A 37 -7.10 12.93 3.96
N VAL A 38 -8.05 12.22 3.33
CA VAL A 38 -9.47 12.34 3.68
C VAL A 38 -9.71 11.83 5.11
N ILE A 39 -9.07 10.72 5.51
CA ILE A 39 -9.27 10.17 6.85
C ILE A 39 -8.65 11.05 7.95
N SER A 40 -7.65 11.90 7.64
CA SER A 40 -7.10 12.84 8.63
C SER A 40 -8.11 13.92 9.05
N PHE A 41 -9.15 14.17 8.25
CA PHE A 41 -10.25 15.08 8.60
C PHE A 41 -11.40 14.38 9.33
N ALA A 42 -11.27 13.09 9.66
CA ALA A 42 -12.28 12.38 10.44
C ALA A 42 -12.24 12.85 11.90
N GLU A 43 -13.20 13.68 12.27
CA GLU A 43 -13.37 14.20 13.63
C GLU A 43 -14.59 13.58 14.33
N ASP A 44 -14.45 13.33 15.63
CA ASP A 44 -15.53 12.84 16.49
C ASP A 44 -16.46 13.99 16.91
N ALA A 45 -17.58 13.68 17.57
CA ALA A 45 -18.57 14.66 18.03
C ALA A 45 -17.99 15.75 18.94
N ALA A 46 -16.90 15.44 19.64
CA ALA A 46 -16.13 16.37 20.48
C ALA A 46 -15.02 17.13 19.73
N ARG A 47 -14.95 17.06 18.39
CA ARG A 47 -13.90 17.63 17.53
C ARG A 47 -12.48 17.13 17.80
N TYR A 48 -12.35 15.94 18.37
CA TYR A 48 -11.08 15.23 18.41
C TYR A 48 -10.89 14.40 17.13
N GLN A 49 -9.65 14.34 16.64
CA GLN A 49 -9.31 13.55 15.47
C GLN A 49 -9.43 12.05 15.79
N LEU A 50 -10.15 11.28 14.96
CA LEU A 50 -10.37 9.84 15.20
C LEU A 50 -9.08 9.03 15.13
N LEU A 51 -8.20 9.38 14.20
CA LEU A 51 -6.89 8.76 14.06
C LEU A 51 -5.81 9.83 14.19
N PRO A 52 -4.71 9.57 14.91
CA PRO A 52 -3.61 10.53 15.09
C PRO A 52 -2.73 10.60 13.83
N VAL A 53 -3.32 10.96 12.69
CA VAL A 53 -2.63 11.20 11.43
C VAL A 53 -1.99 12.59 11.51
N ASN A 54 -0.70 12.63 11.87
CA ASN A 54 0.04 13.88 12.01
C ASN A 54 0.58 14.42 10.67
N GLY A 55 1.02 15.67 10.67
CA GLY A 55 1.62 16.31 9.49
C GLY A 55 2.88 15.61 8.97
N VAL A 56 3.63 14.92 9.84
CA VAL A 56 4.84 14.17 9.46
C VAL A 56 4.49 12.94 8.63
N ILE A 57 3.45 12.19 9.02
CA ILE A 57 2.92 11.05 8.27
C ILE A 57 2.42 11.54 6.91
N LEU A 58 1.61 12.60 6.87
CA LEU A 58 1.07 13.13 5.61
C LEU A 58 2.17 13.63 4.67
N THR A 59 3.15 14.39 5.16
CA THR A 59 4.24 14.92 4.32
C THR A 59 5.18 13.81 3.86
N GLY A 60 5.52 12.85 4.73
CA GLY A 60 6.35 11.69 4.39
C GLY A 60 5.71 10.83 3.30
N TRP A 61 4.42 10.49 3.45
CA TRP A 61 3.71 9.72 2.44
C TRP A 61 3.43 10.50 1.17
N LEU A 62 3.22 11.82 1.25
CA LEU A 62 3.12 12.68 0.07
C LEU A 62 4.41 12.63 -0.76
N ALA A 63 5.57 12.80 -0.10
CA ALA A 63 6.87 12.74 -0.76
C ALA A 63 7.08 11.38 -1.46
N MET A 64 6.79 10.27 -0.77
CA MET A 64 6.88 8.94 -1.36
C MET A 64 5.92 8.76 -2.55
N THR A 65 4.69 9.26 -2.43
CA THR A 65 3.69 9.23 -3.51
C THR A 65 4.20 9.95 -4.75
N LEU A 66 4.75 11.15 -4.58
CA LEU A 66 5.28 11.95 -5.67
C LEU A 66 6.45 11.24 -6.36
N VAL A 67 7.40 10.71 -5.59
CA VAL A 67 8.57 9.98 -6.13
C VAL A 67 8.11 8.77 -6.94
N VAL A 68 7.25 7.93 -6.36
CA VAL A 68 6.76 6.69 -6.99
C VAL A 68 5.95 6.99 -8.23
N THR A 69 5.07 8.00 -8.18
CA THR A 69 4.24 8.40 -9.31
C THR A 69 5.11 8.95 -10.44
N ALA A 70 6.07 9.82 -10.13
CA ALA A 70 7.03 10.35 -11.09
C ALA A 70 7.85 9.24 -11.76
N VAL A 71 8.41 8.32 -10.97
CA VAL A 71 9.16 7.15 -11.49
C VAL A 71 8.26 6.29 -12.38
N THR A 72 7.00 6.08 -12.00
CA THR A 72 6.05 5.30 -12.81
C THR A 72 5.72 5.98 -14.14
N VAL A 73 5.58 7.31 -14.16
CA VAL A 73 5.33 8.09 -15.38
C VAL A 73 6.53 8.09 -16.33
N LEU A 74 7.75 8.09 -15.79
CA LEU A 74 8.99 8.06 -16.58
C LEU A 74 9.30 6.67 -17.18
N GLN A 75 8.56 5.62 -16.81
CA GLN A 75 8.73 4.29 -17.40
C GLN A 75 8.25 4.26 -18.86
N PRO A 76 8.84 3.41 -19.73
CA PRO A 76 8.37 3.26 -21.10
C PRO A 76 6.92 2.74 -21.15
N GLN A 77 6.14 3.24 -22.11
CA GLN A 77 4.70 2.96 -22.23
C GLN A 77 4.37 1.46 -22.33
N VAL A 78 5.27 0.66 -22.92
CA VAL A 78 5.14 -0.80 -23.02
C VAL A 78 5.08 -1.44 -21.61
N LEU A 79 5.93 -1.00 -20.68
CA LEU A 79 5.91 -1.46 -19.30
C LEU A 79 4.69 -0.92 -18.55
N GLN A 80 4.30 0.34 -18.77
CA GLN A 80 3.13 0.93 -18.12
C GLN A 80 1.84 0.19 -18.48
N ALA A 81 1.64 -0.15 -19.76
CA ALA A 81 0.45 -0.83 -20.25
C ALA A 81 0.32 -2.29 -19.79
N GLN A 82 1.44 -2.93 -19.44
CA GLN A 82 1.47 -4.33 -19.03
C GLN A 82 0.89 -4.53 -17.62
N ARG A 83 -0.05 -5.48 -17.50
CA ARG A 83 -0.73 -5.86 -16.24
C ARG A 83 -0.37 -7.27 -15.75
N ARG A 84 0.56 -7.94 -16.43
CA ARG A 84 0.91 -9.34 -16.12
C ARG A 84 1.45 -9.42 -14.70
N GLY A 85 0.88 -10.29 -13.86
CA GLY A 85 1.36 -10.50 -12.49
C GLY A 85 1.04 -9.40 -11.48
N THR A 86 0.45 -8.25 -11.85
CA THR A 86 0.17 -7.16 -10.89
C THR A 86 -0.85 -7.57 -9.82
N ALA A 87 -1.81 -8.45 -10.17
CA ALA A 87 -2.75 -9.03 -9.22
C ALA A 87 -2.04 -9.89 -8.16
N TYR A 88 -1.05 -10.71 -8.56
CA TYR A 88 -0.27 -11.53 -7.63
C TYR A 88 0.61 -10.68 -6.71
N ILE A 89 1.24 -9.64 -7.25
CA ILE A 89 2.02 -8.68 -6.47
C ILE A 89 1.11 -7.98 -5.44
N THR A 90 -0.07 -7.52 -5.86
CA THR A 90 -1.01 -6.81 -4.99
C THR A 90 -1.56 -7.74 -3.91
N ALA A 91 -1.99 -8.95 -4.28
CA ALA A 91 -2.45 -9.95 -3.32
C ALA A 91 -1.35 -10.29 -2.31
N GLY A 92 -0.13 -10.54 -2.80
CA GLY A 92 1.05 -10.75 -1.95
C GLY A 92 1.30 -9.58 -0.99
N ALA A 93 1.29 -8.34 -1.49
CA ALA A 93 1.46 -7.15 -0.68
C ALA A 93 0.38 -7.02 0.41
N VAL A 94 -0.89 -7.23 0.07
CA VAL A 94 -2.01 -7.19 1.03
C VAL A 94 -1.87 -8.29 2.08
N THR A 95 -1.50 -9.51 1.68
CA THR A 95 -1.24 -10.59 2.66
C THR A 95 -0.06 -10.27 3.56
N GLY A 96 1.02 -9.69 3.03
CA GLY A 96 2.17 -9.24 3.80
C GLY A 96 1.83 -8.13 4.79
N MET A 97 1.04 -7.14 4.36
CA MET A 97 0.51 -6.10 5.22
C MET A 97 -0.34 -6.69 6.36
N ALA A 98 -1.27 -7.61 6.04
CA ALA A 98 -2.12 -8.26 7.04
C ALA A 98 -1.30 -9.07 8.07
N LEU A 99 -0.26 -9.80 7.61
CA LEU A 99 0.69 -10.47 8.49
C LEU A 99 1.52 -9.50 9.33
N GLY A 100 1.83 -8.32 8.79
CA GLY A 100 2.48 -7.25 9.54
C GLY A 100 1.61 -6.66 10.63
N LEU A 101 0.31 -6.49 10.36
CA LEU A 101 -0.65 -6.02 11.34
C LEU A 101 -0.92 -7.06 12.44
N SER A 102 -0.83 -8.37 12.15
CA SER A 102 -1.00 -9.39 13.18
C SER A 102 0.10 -9.36 14.25
N ALA A 103 1.25 -8.74 13.94
CA ALA A 103 2.34 -8.49 14.89
C ALA A 103 1.89 -7.64 16.10
N PHE A 104 0.83 -6.85 15.95
CA PHE A 104 0.20 -6.08 17.03
C PHE A 104 -0.20 -6.95 18.23
N SER A 105 -0.60 -8.20 17.98
CA SER A 105 -1.03 -9.14 19.01
C SER A 105 0.08 -9.55 19.98
N PHE A 106 1.36 -9.34 19.62
CA PHE A 106 2.52 -9.75 20.42
C PHE A 106 3.07 -8.62 21.31
N GLY A 107 2.36 -7.49 21.43
CA GLY A 107 2.77 -6.39 22.32
C GLY A 107 4.05 -5.65 21.91
N ILE A 108 4.43 -5.75 20.64
CA ILE A 108 5.61 -5.09 20.07
C ILE A 108 5.43 -3.56 20.09
N ALA A 109 6.53 -2.81 20.24
CA ALA A 109 6.53 -1.36 20.21
C ALA A 109 6.03 -0.78 18.86
N GLU A 110 5.31 0.33 18.90
CA GLU A 110 4.60 0.91 17.74
C GLU A 110 5.51 1.27 16.55
N HIS A 111 6.66 1.89 16.83
CA HIS A 111 7.64 2.24 15.80
C HIS A 111 8.19 1.01 15.08
N LEU A 112 8.31 -0.10 15.80
CA LEU A 112 8.76 -1.37 15.26
C LEU A 112 7.64 -2.06 14.48
N LEU A 113 6.38 -1.99 14.95
CA LEU A 113 5.20 -2.48 14.22
C LEU A 113 5.06 -1.82 12.86
N TYR A 114 5.25 -0.51 12.78
CA TYR A 114 5.21 0.23 11.51
C TYR A 114 6.25 -0.31 10.52
N SER A 115 7.48 -0.49 11.01
CA SER A 115 8.60 -1.01 10.20
C SER A 115 8.33 -2.45 9.75
N ILE A 116 7.87 -3.31 10.65
CA ILE A 116 7.49 -4.71 10.37
C ILE A 116 6.38 -4.77 9.33
N MET A 117 5.35 -3.92 9.44
CA MET A 117 4.24 -3.89 8.51
C MET A 117 4.71 -3.53 7.09
N VAL A 118 5.53 -2.48 6.95
CA VAL A 118 6.06 -2.09 5.64
C VAL A 118 6.99 -3.19 5.08
N LEU A 119 7.87 -3.77 5.90
CA LEU A 119 8.78 -4.83 5.47
C LEU A 119 8.02 -6.08 5.02
N LEU A 120 7.02 -6.53 5.78
CA LEU A 120 6.22 -7.68 5.40
C LEU A 120 5.34 -7.39 4.17
N THR A 121 4.89 -6.16 3.96
CA THR A 121 4.23 -5.74 2.71
C THR A 121 5.17 -5.90 1.52
N VAL A 122 6.44 -5.48 1.65
CA VAL A 122 7.47 -5.66 0.60
C VAL A 122 7.76 -7.14 0.36
N ILE A 123 7.97 -7.93 1.41
CA ILE A 123 8.24 -9.37 1.33
C ILE A 123 7.05 -10.09 0.68
N GLY A 124 5.82 -9.73 1.05
CA GLY A 124 4.61 -10.25 0.46
C GLY A 124 4.50 -9.93 -1.03
N ALA A 125 4.80 -8.69 -1.43
CA ALA A 125 4.83 -8.29 -2.84
C ALA A 125 5.87 -9.09 -3.64
N PHE A 126 7.07 -9.29 -3.06
CA PHE A 126 8.13 -10.11 -3.62
C PHE A 126 7.68 -11.57 -3.79
N ALA A 127 7.11 -12.17 -2.75
CA ALA A 127 6.61 -13.54 -2.77
C ALA A 127 5.47 -13.73 -3.80
N GLY A 128 4.58 -12.75 -3.91
CA GLY A 128 3.54 -12.73 -4.95
C GLY A 128 4.12 -12.72 -6.36
N MET A 129 5.15 -11.89 -6.60
CA MET A 129 5.87 -11.89 -7.89
C MET A 129 6.59 -13.21 -8.14
N LEU A 130 7.24 -13.79 -7.12
CA LEU A 130 7.93 -15.07 -7.22
C LEU A 130 6.95 -16.19 -7.59
N PHE A 131 5.77 -16.20 -6.98
CA PHE A 131 4.72 -17.14 -7.33
C PHE A 131 4.25 -16.97 -8.78
N PHE A 132 4.01 -15.72 -9.20
CA PHE A 132 3.64 -15.43 -10.59
C PHE A 132 4.70 -15.87 -11.60
N SER A 133 5.98 -15.69 -11.26
CA SER A 133 7.10 -16.05 -12.13
C SER A 133 7.23 -17.54 -12.43
N ARG A 134 6.61 -18.39 -11.60
CA ARG A 134 6.50 -19.85 -11.82
C ARG A 134 5.30 -20.25 -12.67
N THR A 135 4.45 -19.30 -13.07
CA THR A 135 3.32 -19.56 -13.97
C THR A 135 3.77 -19.44 -15.43
N PRO A 136 3.12 -20.13 -16.39
CA PRO A 136 3.46 -20.04 -17.82
C PRO A 136 3.41 -18.61 -18.37
N LYS A 137 2.57 -17.74 -17.79
CA LYS A 137 2.42 -16.32 -18.19
C LYS A 137 3.51 -15.42 -17.59
N GLY A 138 4.29 -15.92 -16.64
CA GLY A 138 5.33 -15.20 -15.90
C GLY A 138 6.76 -15.62 -16.24
N GLU A 139 6.95 -16.56 -17.17
CA GLU A 139 8.26 -17.07 -17.56
C GLU A 139 9.19 -15.96 -18.09
N ASP A 140 8.65 -15.02 -18.87
CA ASP A 140 9.36 -13.84 -19.40
C ASP A 140 9.98 -12.93 -18.32
N VAL A 141 9.50 -13.04 -17.08
CA VAL A 141 9.90 -12.25 -15.92
C VAL A 141 10.44 -13.13 -14.79
N ALA A 142 10.80 -14.37 -15.07
CA ALA A 142 11.40 -15.28 -14.11
C ALA A 142 12.78 -14.79 -13.62
N LEU A 143 13.18 -15.23 -12.43
CA LEU A 143 14.44 -14.82 -11.78
C LEU A 143 15.67 -14.96 -12.69
N HIS A 144 15.72 -16.04 -13.48
CA HIS A 144 16.84 -16.34 -14.37
C HIS A 144 16.98 -15.37 -15.56
N THR A 145 15.94 -14.59 -15.88
CA THR A 145 15.95 -13.68 -17.05
C THR A 145 16.66 -12.35 -16.80
N GLY A 146 17.01 -12.04 -15.55
CA GLY A 146 17.51 -10.72 -15.14
C GLY A 146 16.47 -9.59 -15.20
N ARG A 147 15.26 -9.84 -15.73
CA ARG A 147 14.16 -8.88 -15.84
C ARG A 147 13.30 -8.81 -14.57
N PHE A 148 13.36 -9.84 -13.72
CA PHE A 148 12.56 -9.96 -12.50
C PHE A 148 12.63 -8.71 -11.62
N PHE A 149 13.84 -8.27 -11.24
CA PHE A 149 14.02 -7.12 -10.35
C PHE A 149 13.58 -5.81 -11.01
N ARG A 150 13.86 -5.62 -12.30
CA ARG A 150 13.40 -4.42 -13.03
C ARG A 150 11.88 -4.36 -13.08
N TYR A 151 11.23 -5.50 -13.32
CA TYR A 151 9.78 -5.59 -13.34
C TYR A 151 9.17 -5.39 -11.95
N MET A 152 9.77 -5.98 -10.93
CA MET A 152 9.36 -5.81 -9.54
C MET A 152 9.55 -4.38 -9.04
N LEU A 153 10.63 -3.70 -9.39
CA LEU A 153 10.79 -2.28 -9.08
C LEU A 153 9.76 -1.44 -9.84
N ALA A 154 9.49 -1.76 -11.10
CA ALA A 154 8.54 -1.01 -11.90
C ALA A 154 7.08 -1.15 -11.41
N LYS A 155 6.67 -2.35 -10.99
CA LYS A 155 5.27 -2.69 -10.65
C LYS A 155 5.03 -2.90 -9.16
N GLY A 156 6.00 -3.47 -8.46
CA GLY A 156 5.95 -3.71 -7.02
C GLY A 156 6.05 -2.43 -6.23
N PHE A 157 6.92 -1.49 -6.59
CA PHE A 157 7.09 -0.25 -5.85
C PHE A 157 5.80 0.58 -5.71
N PRO A 158 5.08 0.93 -6.80
CA PRO A 158 3.80 1.61 -6.67
C PRO A 158 2.74 0.80 -5.91
N THR A 159 2.76 -0.52 -6.03
CA THR A 159 1.81 -1.40 -5.33
C THR A 159 2.06 -1.41 -3.82
N VAL A 160 3.32 -1.57 -3.41
CA VAL A 160 3.73 -1.58 -1.99
C VAL A 160 3.34 -0.27 -1.32
N ILE A 161 3.65 0.87 -1.95
CA ILE A 161 3.31 2.18 -1.38
C ILE A 161 1.80 2.35 -1.25
N THR A 162 1.04 1.94 -2.27
CA THR A 162 -0.43 1.98 -2.25
C THR A 162 -1.00 1.16 -1.08
N VAL A 163 -0.52 -0.07 -0.90
CA VAL A 163 -0.98 -0.99 0.14
C VAL A 163 -0.51 -0.54 1.53
N ALA A 164 0.73 -0.08 1.64
CA ALA A 164 1.30 0.36 2.90
C ALA A 164 0.55 1.56 3.50
N MET A 165 0.09 2.52 2.69
CA MET A 165 -0.74 3.64 3.17
C MET A 165 -2.07 3.17 3.80
N ALA A 166 -2.72 2.15 3.22
CA ALA A 166 -3.89 1.53 3.83
C ALA A 166 -3.53 0.82 5.14
N GLY A 167 -2.38 0.14 5.16
CA GLY A 167 -1.81 -0.48 6.36
C GLY A 167 -1.54 0.52 7.48
N VAL A 168 -1.00 1.70 7.17
CA VAL A 168 -0.76 2.76 8.17
C VAL A 168 -2.04 3.17 8.85
N ALA A 169 -3.10 3.42 8.08
CA ALA A 169 -4.39 3.79 8.67
C ALA A 169 -4.97 2.66 9.53
N ALA A 170 -4.84 1.41 9.09
CA ALA A 170 -5.25 0.25 9.87
C ALA A 170 -4.44 0.11 11.17
N LEU A 171 -3.12 0.32 11.11
CA LEU A 171 -2.24 0.28 12.28
C LEU A 171 -2.61 1.37 13.29
N LEU A 172 -2.86 2.60 12.83
CA LEU A 172 -3.31 3.70 13.69
C LEU A 172 -4.67 3.40 14.32
N ALA A 173 -5.60 2.80 13.57
CA ALA A 173 -6.89 2.38 14.10
C ALA A 173 -6.74 1.32 15.20
N LEU A 174 -5.84 0.34 15.00
CA LEU A 174 -5.52 -0.67 16.00
C LEU A 174 -4.86 -0.06 17.24
N ALA A 175 -3.92 0.86 17.07
CA ALA A 175 -3.26 1.55 18.17
C ALA A 175 -4.27 2.31 19.05
N VAL A 176 -5.15 3.10 18.43
CA VAL A 176 -6.24 3.80 19.15
C VAL A 176 -7.14 2.82 19.88
N SER A 177 -7.49 1.67 19.26
CA SER A 177 -8.35 0.68 19.91
C SER A 177 -7.74 0.06 21.18
N ARG A 178 -6.41 0.00 21.28
CA ARG A 178 -5.70 -0.53 22.45
C ARG A 178 -5.62 0.47 23.59
N GLU A 179 -5.59 1.76 23.32
CA GLU A 179 -5.60 2.80 24.37
C GLU A 179 -6.95 2.91 25.10
N ILE A 180 -8.04 2.43 24.47
CA ILE A 180 -9.40 2.45 25.03
C ILE A 180 -9.65 1.24 25.95
N GLN A 181 -8.86 0.17 25.85
CA GLN A 181 -8.98 -1.06 26.66
C GLN A 181 -8.19 -0.97 27.96
#